data_AF-A0A373FLU6-F1
#
_entry.id   AF-A0A373FLU6-F1
#
_cell.length_a   1.000
_cell.length_b   1.000
_cell.length_c   1.000
_cell.angle_alpha   90.00
_cell.angle_beta   90.00
_cell.angle_gamma   90.00
#
_symmetry.space_group_name_H-M   'P 1'
#
loop_
_entity.id
_entity.type
_entity.pdbx_description
1 polymer ?
#
loop_
_entity_poly.entity_id
_entity_poly.type
_entity_poly.pdbx_seq_one_letter_code
_entity_poly.pdbx_strand_id
1 'polypeptide(L)'
;MKNSLILATVIAAAALAACGDKKAEAPAAPAPAVEAPAPAPAAEAPAAAPAAEAANNAAEAANNAAAAANNAAEAAGAAVGAAADKAAEAANSAADSAKSAADAATSAATAK
;
A
#
# COMPACT_ATOMS: atom_id res chain seq x y z
N MET A 1 8.52 -1.70 14.00
CA MET A 1 7.49 -0.66 14.15
C MET A 1 7.71 0.55 13.20
N LYS A 2 8.25 0.36 11.99
CA LYS A 2 8.52 1.47 11.06
C LYS A 2 7.37 1.70 10.06
N ASN A 3 6.53 0.68 9.87
CA ASN A 3 5.42 0.69 8.92
C ASN A 3 4.18 1.41 9.49
N SER A 4 4.04 1.47 10.82
CA SER A 4 2.95 2.21 11.48
C SER A 4 3.06 3.72 11.28
N LEU A 5 4.27 4.28 11.25
CA LEU A 5 4.42 5.72 11.06
C LEU A 5 4.12 6.14 9.63
N ILE A 6 4.54 5.35 8.63
CA ILE A 6 4.25 5.65 7.22
C ILE A 6 2.72 5.65 6.99
N LEU A 7 2.00 4.66 7.51
CA LEU A 7 0.54 4.60 7.40
C LEU A 7 -0.15 5.77 8.11
N ALA A 8 0.31 6.14 9.30
CA ALA A 8 -0.26 7.27 10.05
C ALA A 8 -0.08 8.60 9.31
N THR A 9 1.10 8.83 8.70
CA THR A 9 1.38 10.06 7.95
C THR A 9 0.52 10.17 6.68
N VAL A 10 0.25 9.07 5.99
CA VAL A 10 -0.60 9.06 4.79
C VAL A 10 -2.06 9.37 5.14
N ILE A 11 -2.58 8.80 6.24
CA ILE A 11 -3.96 9.08 6.69
C ILE A 11 -4.12 10.54 7.13
N ALA A 12 -3.12 11.11 7.82
CA ALA A 12 -3.14 12.51 8.23
C ALA A 12 -3.10 13.48 7.04
N ALA A 13 -2.29 13.18 6.02
CA ALA A 13 -2.21 13.98 4.80
C ALA A 13 -3.54 13.97 4.01
N ALA A 14 -4.23 12.83 3.97
CA ALA A 14 -5.54 12.71 3.33
C ALA A 14 -6.64 13.53 4.05
N ALA A 15 -6.59 13.60 5.40
CA ALA A 15 -7.53 14.41 6.18
C ALA A 15 -7.29 15.92 6.01
N LEU A 16 -6.03 16.35 5.88
CA LEU A 16 -5.69 17.76 5.65
C LEU A 16 -6.09 18.22 4.23
N ALA A 17 -5.95 17.35 3.23
CA ALA A 17 -6.45 17.59 1.88
C ALA A 17 -7.98 17.68 1.81
N ALA A 18 -8.71 17.04 2.74
CA ALA A 18 -10.17 17.09 2.82
C ALA A 18 -10.73 18.28 3.63
N CYS A 19 -9.90 18.96 4.44
CA CYS A 19 -10.32 20.09 5.28
C CYS A 19 -9.79 21.46 4.81
N GLY A 20 -9.13 21.52 3.65
CA GLY A 20 -8.43 22.72 3.14
C GLY A 20 -9.30 23.82 2.53
N ASP A 21 -10.61 23.66 2.44
CA ASP A 21 -11.49 24.64 1.76
C ASP A 21 -12.81 24.84 2.51
N LYS A 22 -12.78 25.65 3.58
CA LYS A 22 -13.99 26.29 4.11
C LYS A 22 -13.66 27.62 4.78
N LYS A 23 -13.61 28.63 3.91
CA LYS A 23 -14.07 30.01 4.12
C LYS A 23 -14.94 30.17 5.38
N ALA A 24 -14.47 30.95 6.35
CA ALA A 24 -15.24 31.40 7.50
C ALA A 24 -15.09 32.93 7.67
N GLU A 25 -15.81 33.67 6.83
CA GLU A 25 -16.50 34.91 7.27
C GLU A 25 -17.57 34.48 8.30
N ALA A 26 -17.95 35.17 9.40
CA ALA A 26 -17.88 36.57 9.82
C ALA A 26 -18.11 36.66 11.36
N PRO A 27 -18.18 37.87 11.98
CA PRO A 27 -19.53 38.41 12.25
C PRO A 27 -19.74 39.84 11.70
N ALA A 28 -20.96 40.07 11.22
CA ALA A 28 -21.43 41.29 10.59
C ALA A 28 -21.66 42.45 11.60
N ALA A 29 -21.25 43.65 11.21
CA ALA A 29 -21.73 44.92 11.77
C ALA A 29 -22.77 45.53 10.82
N PRO A 30 -23.80 46.24 11.31
CA PRO A 30 -24.92 46.71 10.48
C PRO A 30 -24.47 47.83 9.52
N ALA A 31 -24.74 47.65 8.22
CA ALA A 31 -24.40 48.58 7.16
C ALA A 31 -25.56 49.58 6.85
N PRO A 32 -25.26 50.82 6.44
CA PRO A 32 -26.26 51.78 5.96
C PRO A 32 -26.89 51.30 4.64
N ALA A 33 -28.12 51.73 4.36
CA ALA A 33 -28.86 51.34 3.16
C ALA A 33 -28.13 51.78 1.87
N VAL A 34 -27.74 50.80 1.05
CA VAL A 34 -27.10 50.98 -0.25
C VAL A 34 -28.11 50.61 -1.35
N GLU A 35 -28.17 51.42 -2.41
CA GLU A 35 -28.91 51.12 -3.65
C GLU A 35 -28.60 49.71 -4.16
N ALA A 36 -29.62 49.03 -4.67
CA ALA A 36 -29.51 47.67 -5.18
C ALA A 36 -28.42 47.57 -6.26
N PRO A 37 -27.36 46.74 -6.06
CA PRO A 37 -26.32 46.56 -7.06
C PRO A 37 -26.91 45.97 -8.35
N ALA A 38 -26.49 46.50 -9.50
CA ALA A 38 -26.80 45.93 -10.80
C ALA A 38 -26.40 44.44 -10.84
N PRO A 39 -27.13 43.59 -11.60
CA PRO A 39 -26.85 42.16 -11.65
C PRO A 39 -25.39 41.92 -12.09
N ALA A 40 -24.65 41.22 -11.23
CA ALA A 40 -23.27 40.83 -11.51
C ALA A 40 -23.23 39.87 -12.71
N PRO A 41 -22.18 39.93 -13.55
CA PRO A 41 -22.02 39.01 -14.67
C PRO A 41 -22.00 37.56 -14.16
N ALA A 42 -22.74 36.68 -14.82
CA ALA A 42 -22.72 35.25 -14.55
C ALA A 42 -21.31 34.72 -14.75
N ALA A 43 -20.69 34.21 -13.68
CA ALA A 43 -19.39 33.57 -13.76
C ALA A 43 -19.51 32.32 -14.65
N GLU A 44 -18.70 32.25 -15.71
CA GLU A 44 -18.58 31.04 -16.52
C GLU A 44 -18.07 29.90 -15.63
N ALA A 45 -18.79 28.78 -15.65
CA ALA A 45 -18.40 27.59 -14.89
C ALA A 45 -17.02 27.10 -15.38
N PRO A 46 -16.07 26.81 -14.47
CA PRO A 46 -14.76 26.32 -14.88
C PRO A 46 -14.90 25.03 -15.70
N ALA A 47 -14.16 24.94 -16.80
CA ALA A 47 -14.16 23.79 -17.70
C ALA A 47 -13.88 22.49 -16.92
N ALA A 48 -14.85 21.57 -16.91
CA ALA A 48 -14.78 20.30 -16.18
C ALA A 48 -13.88 19.23 -16.85
N ALA A 49 -13.53 19.42 -18.13
CA ALA A 49 -12.76 18.45 -18.93
C ALA A 49 -11.37 18.09 -18.36
N PRO A 50 -10.50 19.03 -17.95
CA PRO A 50 -9.16 18.69 -17.45
C PRO A 50 -9.17 17.89 -16.14
N ALA A 51 -10.22 18.00 -15.32
CA ALA A 51 -10.33 17.26 -14.06
C ALA A 51 -10.59 15.76 -14.29
N ALA A 52 -11.39 15.41 -15.31
CA ALA A 52 -11.70 14.02 -15.63
C ALA A 52 -10.49 13.25 -16.17
N GLU A 53 -9.68 13.89 -17.02
CA GLU A 53 -8.47 13.30 -17.58
C GLU A 53 -7.39 13.06 -16.50
N ALA A 54 -7.21 14.03 -15.60
CA ALA A 54 -6.32 13.87 -14.44
C ALA A 54 -6.76 12.71 -13.53
N ALA A 55 -8.06 12.55 -13.30
CA ALA A 55 -8.60 11.45 -12.51
C ALA A 55 -8.35 10.08 -13.19
N ASN A 56 -8.51 10.00 -14.52
CA ASN A 56 -8.26 8.76 -15.26
C ASN A 56 -6.78 8.37 -15.22
N ASN A 57 -5.88 9.33 -15.45
CA ASN A 57 -4.44 9.11 -15.37
C ASN A 57 -4.00 8.66 -13.98
N ALA A 58 -4.59 9.23 -12.92
CA ALA A 58 -4.33 8.80 -11.55
C ALA A 58 -4.83 7.37 -11.29
N ALA A 59 -6.00 6.99 -11.81
CA ALA A 59 -6.54 5.64 -11.69
C ALA A 59 -5.67 4.61 -12.44
N GLU A 60 -5.19 4.93 -13.64
CA GLU A 60 -4.28 4.06 -14.40
C GLU A 60 -2.93 3.89 -13.69
N ALA A 61 -2.36 4.98 -13.15
CA ALA A 61 -1.14 4.90 -12.36
C ALA A 61 -1.31 4.01 -11.11
N ALA A 62 -2.45 4.11 -10.42
CA ALA A 62 -2.76 3.27 -9.27
C ALA A 62 -2.89 1.79 -9.66
N ASN A 63 -3.57 1.48 -10.77
CA ASN A 63 -3.71 0.11 -11.27
C ASN A 63 -2.36 -0.49 -11.68
N ASN A 64 -1.51 0.28 -12.35
CA ASN A 64 -0.16 -0.16 -12.72
C ASN A 64 0.71 -0.43 -11.48
N ALA A 65 0.62 0.42 -10.46
CA ALA A 65 1.32 0.21 -9.19
C ALA A 65 0.82 -1.07 -8.47
N ALA A 66 -0.50 -1.31 -8.46
CA ALA A 66 -1.07 -2.52 -7.88
C ALA A 66 -0.62 -3.79 -8.63
N ALA A 67 -0.61 -3.77 -9.96
CA ALA A 67 -0.12 -4.88 -10.78
C ALA A 67 1.37 -5.17 -10.51
N ALA A 68 2.21 -4.13 -10.44
CA ALA A 68 3.62 -4.28 -10.10
C ALA A 68 3.83 -4.87 -8.69
N ALA A 69 3.03 -4.45 -7.72
CA ALA A 69 3.07 -4.99 -6.36
C ALA A 69 2.67 -6.49 -6.33
N ASN A 70 1.65 -6.89 -7.08
CA ASN A 70 1.24 -8.29 -7.18
C ASN A 70 2.33 -9.15 -7.81
N ASN A 71 2.92 -8.71 -8.93
CA ASN A 71 4.03 -9.42 -9.57
C ASN A 71 5.23 -9.59 -8.63
N ALA A 72 5.55 -8.56 -7.84
CA ALA A 72 6.62 -8.63 -6.84
C ALA A 72 6.28 -9.62 -5.71
N ALA A 73 5.02 -9.67 -5.27
CA ALA A 73 4.56 -10.62 -4.27
C ALA A 73 4.61 -12.07 -4.77
N GLU A 74 4.22 -12.33 -6.02
CA GLU A 74 4.31 -13.65 -6.65
C GLU A 74 5.76 -14.11 -6.80
N ALA A 75 6.65 -13.22 -7.27
CA ALA A 75 8.08 -13.52 -7.36
C ALA A 75 8.70 -13.84 -5.99
N ALA A 76 8.32 -13.08 -4.95
CA ALA A 76 8.75 -13.35 -3.58
C ALA A 76 8.19 -14.69 -3.07
N GLY A 77 6.92 -15.00 -3.35
CA GLY A 77 6.30 -16.27 -3.00
C GLY A 77 7.00 -17.47 -3.65
N ALA A 78 7.33 -17.36 -4.94
CA ALA A 78 8.08 -18.38 -5.67
C ALA A 78 9.49 -18.60 -5.09
N ALA A 79 10.20 -17.51 -4.75
CA ALA A 79 11.51 -17.59 -4.13
C ALA A 79 11.45 -18.26 -2.73
N VAL A 80 10.43 -17.93 -1.93
CA VAL A 80 10.20 -18.57 -0.62
C VAL A 80 9.87 -20.05 -0.78
N GLY A 81 9.02 -20.41 -1.74
CA GLY A 81 8.70 -21.81 -2.05
C GLY A 81 9.95 -22.61 -2.42
N ALA A 82 10.76 -22.11 -3.35
CA ALA A 82 12.01 -22.76 -3.74
C ALA A 82 13.00 -22.90 -2.58
N ALA A 83 13.10 -21.89 -1.71
CA ALA A 83 13.93 -21.95 -0.52
C ALA A 83 13.41 -22.99 0.49
N ALA A 84 12.09 -23.10 0.68
CA ALA A 84 11.48 -24.09 1.54
C ALA A 84 11.70 -25.52 1.02
N ASP A 85 11.55 -25.75 -0.29
CA ASP A 85 11.82 -27.05 -0.91
C ASP A 85 13.28 -27.47 -0.72
N LYS A 86 14.22 -26.54 -0.93
CA LYS A 86 15.65 -26.79 -0.70
C LYS A 86 15.98 -27.07 0.77
N ALA A 87 15.32 -26.37 1.69
CA ALA A 87 15.46 -26.63 3.11
C ALA A 87 14.92 -28.02 3.50
N ALA A 88 13.78 -28.43 2.93
CA ALA A 88 13.20 -29.76 3.14
C ALA A 88 14.10 -30.88 2.58
N GLU A 89 14.65 -30.70 1.38
CA GLU A 89 15.59 -31.64 0.75
C GLU A 89 16.86 -31.83 1.61
N ALA A 90 17.41 -30.73 2.13
CA ALA A 90 18.56 -30.77 3.03
C ALA A 90 18.23 -31.44 4.37
N ALA A 91 17.05 -31.17 4.94
CA ALA A 91 16.60 -31.78 6.18
C ALA A 91 16.41 -33.29 6.04
N ASN A 92 15.79 -33.75 4.94
CA ASN A 92 15.64 -35.18 4.66
C ASN A 92 17.00 -35.87 4.48
N SER A 93 17.91 -35.26 3.72
CA SER A 93 19.27 -35.78 3.54
C SER A 93 20.03 -35.92 4.87
N ALA A 94 19.86 -34.94 5.78
CA ALA A 94 20.44 -34.98 7.11
C ALA A 94 19.82 -36.09 7.98
N ALA A 95 18.50 -36.28 7.90
CA ALA A 95 17.80 -37.35 8.62
C ALA A 95 18.24 -38.74 8.15
N ASP A 96 18.36 -38.96 6.84
CA ASP A 96 18.83 -40.23 6.26
C ASP A 96 20.27 -40.56 6.69
N SER A 97 21.13 -39.53 6.70
CA SER A 97 22.51 -39.67 7.18
C SER A 97 22.57 -40.02 8.67
N ALA A 98 21.75 -39.36 9.49
CA ALA A 98 21.66 -39.65 10.92
C ALA A 98 21.13 -41.07 11.17
N LYS A 99 20.12 -41.50 10.42
CA LYS A 99 19.59 -42.87 10.50
C LYS A 99 20.65 -43.91 10.11
N SER A 100 21.37 -43.69 9.01
CA SER A 100 22.45 -44.58 8.57
C SER A 100 23.55 -44.71 9.63
N ALA A 101 23.93 -43.60 10.27
CA ALA A 101 24.90 -43.61 11.36
C ALA A 101 24.39 -44.38 12.59
N ALA A 102 23.12 -44.22 12.96
CA ALA A 102 22.51 -44.96 14.08
C ALA A 102 22.43 -46.47 13.80
N ASP A 103 22.07 -46.86 12.58
CA ASP A 103 21.99 -48.26 12.17
C ASP A 103 23.39 -48.90 12.17
N ALA A 104 24.42 -48.17 11.73
CA ALA A 104 25.82 -48.61 11.80
C ALA A 104 26.31 -48.78 13.25
N ALA A 105 26.00 -47.82 14.13
CA ALA A 105 26.35 -47.90 15.55
C ALA A 105 25.66 -49.09 16.24
N THR A 106 24.39 -49.33 15.93
CA THR A 106 23.62 -50.49 16.44
C THR A 106 24.25 -51.80 15.98
N SER A 107 24.56 -51.91 14.69
CA SER A 107 25.21 -53.11 14.12
C SER A 107 26.55 -53.41 14.79
N ALA A 108 27.37 -52.38 15.03
CA ALA A 108 28.65 -52.51 15.72
C ALA A 108 28.49 -52.94 17.19
N ALA A 109 27.43 -52.49 17.87
CA ALA A 109 27.14 -52.88 19.26
C ALA A 109 26.69 -54.35 19.37
N THR A 110 25.93 -54.85 18.40
CA THR A 110 25.42 -56.23 18.40
C THR A 110 26.40 -57.27 17.87
N ALA A 111 27.50 -56.85 17.23
CA ALA A 111 28.53 -57.74 16.69
C ALA A 111 29.62 -58.14 17.71
N LYS A 112 29.46 -57.74 18.98
CA LYS A 112 30.31 -58.14 20.13
C LYS A 112 29.63 -59.21 20.97
#